data_AF-A0A365H015-F1
#
_entry.id   AF-A0A365H015-F1
#
_cell.length_a   1.000
_cell.length_b   1.000
_cell.length_c   1.000
_cell.angle_alpha   90.00
_cell.angle_beta   90.00
_cell.angle_gamma   90.00
#
_symmetry.space_group_name_H-M   'P 1'
#
loop_
_entity.id
_entity.type
_entity.pdbx_description
1 polymer ?
#
loop_
_entity_poly.entity_id
_entity_poly.type
_entity_poly.pdbx_seq_one_letter_code
_entity_poly.pdbx_strand_id
1 'polypeptide(L)' 'MSTESGWSEPAWDDPALTLLARRLRDAHRLVAPLPPEPRQRLIRHLLAITDLAKRDADLAARRLAAFLEDFEGTRSTGR' A
#
# COMPACT_ATOMS: atom_id res chain seq x y z
N MET A 1 -46.37 5.48 0.02
CA MET A 1 -45.37 6.11 -0.87
C MET A 1 -44.02 5.88 -0.23
N SER A 2 -43.26 4.92 -0.75
CA SER A 2 -41.97 4.47 -0.19
C SER A 2 -40.87 5.46 -0.56
N THR A 3 -40.18 6.00 0.43
CA THR A 3 -38.94 6.76 0.24
C THR A 3 -37.76 5.87 0.61
N GLU A 4 -37.49 4.87 -0.22
CA GLU A 4 -36.22 4.13 -0.15
C GLU A 4 -35.22 4.87 -1.04
N SER A 5 -34.65 5.96 -0.51
CA SER A 5 -33.44 6.52 -1.06
C SER A 5 -32.30 5.55 -0.74
N GLY A 6 -32.10 4.57 -1.64
CA GLY A 6 -31.01 3.59 -1.61
C GLY A 6 -29.62 4.20 -1.84
N TRP A 7 -29.31 5.29 -1.14
CA TRP A 7 -27.94 5.76 -1.01
C TRP A 7 -27.30 5.01 0.15
N SER A 8 -26.66 3.87 -0.14
CA SER A 8 -25.65 3.34 0.77
C SER A 8 -24.52 4.36 0.82
N GLU A 9 -24.26 4.94 1.99
CA GLU A 9 -23.07 5.76 2.20
C GLU A 9 -21.86 4.96 1.70
N PRO A 10 -20.95 5.57 0.91
CA PRO A 10 -19.79 4.83 0.45
C PRO A 10 -19.04 4.35 1.68
N ALA A 11 -18.65 3.07 1.70
CA ALA A 11 -17.89 2.48 2.78
C ALA A 11 -16.47 3.08 2.82
N TRP A 12 -16.35 4.33 3.27
CA TRP A 12 -15.09 5.01 3.52
C TRP A 12 -14.38 4.43 4.76
N ASP A 13 -15.13 3.73 5.63
CA ASP A 13 -14.64 3.01 6.80
C ASP A 13 -14.39 1.52 6.50
N ASP A 14 -13.67 1.23 5.41
CA ASP A 14 -13.10 -0.11 5.25
C ASP A 14 -11.83 -0.21 6.12
N PRO A 15 -11.85 -1.02 7.21
CA PRO A 15 -10.69 -1.17 8.09
C PRO A 15 -9.49 -1.80 7.37
N ALA A 16 -9.73 -2.61 6.32
CA ALA A 16 -8.67 -3.19 5.50
C ALA A 16 -7.98 -2.12 4.66
N LEU A 17 -8.74 -1.20 4.04
CA LEU A 17 -8.17 -0.05 3.32
C LEU A 17 -7.41 0.88 4.27
N THR A 18 -7.95 1.13 5.46
CA THR A 18 -7.27 1.94 6.48
C THR A 18 -5.94 1.32 6.92
N LEU A 19 -5.93 0.00 7.16
CA LEU A 19 -4.71 -0.73 7.50
C LEU A 19 -3.70 -0.70 6.34
N LEU A 20 -4.17 -0.88 5.10
CA LEU A 20 -3.33 -0.84 3.91
C LEU A 20 -2.68 0.54 3.72
N ALA A 21 -3.45 1.61 3.87
CA ALA A 21 -2.94 2.98 3.79
C ALA A 21 -1.86 3.25 4.85
N ARG A 22 -2.05 2.77 6.08
CA ARG A 22 -1.04 2.86 7.14
C ARG A 22 0.25 2.13 6.75
N ARG A 23 0.13 0.88 6.29
CA ARG A 23 1.30 0.07 5.85
C ARG A 23 2.04 0.71 4.68
N LEU A 24 1.33 1.27 3.70
CA LEU A 24 1.94 2.00 2.58
C LEU A 24 2.73 3.21 3.07
N ARG A 25 2.18 3.98 4.01
CA ARG A 25 2.88 5.12 4.62
C ARG A 25 4.15 4.68 5.33
N ASP A 26 4.09 3.61 6.10
CA ASP A 26 5.26 3.09 6.82
C ASP A 26 6.33 2.59 5.84
N ALA A 27 5.94 1.88 4.77
CA ALA A 27 6.85 1.47 3.70
C ALA A 27 7.53 2.69 3.03
N HIS A 28 6.76 3.75 2.75
CA HIS A 28 7.33 5.00 2.22
C HIS A 28 8.37 5.62 3.17
N ARG A 29 8.15 5.57 4.48
CA ARG A 29 9.09 6.11 5.49
C ARG A 29 10.39 5.31 5.53
N LEU A 30 10.34 3.99 5.33
CA LEU A 30 11.52 3.12 5.26
C LEU A 30 12.37 3.39 4.00
N VAL A 31 11.71 3.74 2.89
CA VAL A 31 12.36 4.01 1.60
C VAL A 31 12.93 5.44 1.51
N ALA A 32 12.32 6.41 2.19
CA ALA A 32 12.73 7.82 2.16
C ALA A 32 14.24 8.10 2.41
N PRO A 33 14.92 7.46 3.38
CA PRO A 33 16.33 7.73 3.67
C PRO A 33 17.32 7.08 2.67
N LEU A 34 16.85 6.25 1.73
CA LEU A 34 17.73 5.54 0.80
C LEU A 34 18.37 6.47 -0.25
N PRO A 35 19.52 6.09 -0.84
CA PRO A 35 20.14 6.84 -1.93
C PRO A 35 19.21 6.92 -3.17
N PRO A 36 19.41 7.93 -4.04
CA PRO A 36 18.44 8.29 -5.09
C PRO A 36 18.06 7.15 -6.05
N GLU A 37 19.03 6.37 -6.52
CA GLU A 37 18.81 5.31 -7.51
C GLU A 37 17.91 4.18 -7.02
N PRO A 38 18.20 3.50 -5.88
CA PRO A 38 17.28 2.50 -5.34
C PRO A 38 15.97 3.14 -4.86
N ARG A 39 16.02 4.34 -4.28
CA ARG A 39 14.82 5.05 -3.81
C ARG A 39 13.81 5.29 -4.94
N GLN A 40 14.24 5.75 -6.10
CA GLN A 40 13.34 5.99 -7.25
C GLN A 40 12.67 4.71 -7.77
N ARG A 41 13.38 3.57 -7.74
CA ARG A 41 12.81 2.27 -8.13
C ARG A 41 11.75 1.82 -7.12
N LEU A 42 12.04 1.93 -5.83
CA LEU A 42 11.15 1.53 -4.74
C LEU A 42 9.90 2.42 -4.65
N ILE A 43 10.05 3.74 -4.80
CA ILE A 43 8.91 4.68 -4.85
C ILE A 43 7.97 4.34 -6.01
N ARG A 44 8.51 4.05 -7.21
CA ARG A 44 7.68 3.63 -8.35
C ARG A 44 6.90 2.35 -8.07
N HIS A 45 7.51 1.39 -7.36
CA HIS A 45 6.82 0.17 -6.95
C HIS A 45 5.69 0.47 -5.95
N LEU A 46 5.94 1.29 -4.93
CA LEU A 46 4.91 1.69 -3.96
C LEU A 46 3.74 2.44 -4.62
N LEU A 47 4.01 3.28 -5.62
CA LEU A 47 2.96 3.93 -6.41
C LEU A 47 2.09 2.93 -7.18
N ALA A 48 2.69 1.90 -7.78
CA ALA A 48 1.94 0.85 -8.46
C ALA A 48 1.04 0.05 -7.50
N ILE A 49 1.53 -0.25 -6.30
CA ILE A 49 0.74 -0.91 -5.24
C ILE A 49 -0.40 0.00 -4.77
N THR A 50 -0.15 1.30 -4.63
CA THR A 50 -1.18 2.28 -4.24
C THR A 50 -2.25 2.42 -5.31
N ASP A 51 -1.90 2.38 -6.60
CA ASP A 51 -2.90 2.40 -7.67
C ASP A 51 -3.74 1.13 -7.70
N LEU A 52 -3.10 -0.02 -7.48
CA LEU A 52 -3.79 -1.29 -7.36
C LEU A 52 -4.76 -1.32 -6.19
N ALA A 53 -4.39 -0.74 -5.04
CA ALA A 53 -5.24 -0.69 -3.84
C ALA A 53 -6.61 -0.02 -4.10
N LYS A 54 -6.68 0.90 -5.07
CA LYS A 54 -7.94 1.54 -5.48
C LYS A 54 -8.90 0.59 -6.21
N ARG A 55 -8.38 -0.52 -6.74
CA ARG A 55 -9.13 -1.48 -7.56
C ARG A 55 -9.28 -2.84 -6.87
N ASP A 56 -8.27 -3.24 -6.11
CA ASP A 56 -8.18 -4.53 -5.41
C ASP A 56 -7.29 -4.37 -4.17
N ALA A 57 -7.92 -4.17 -3.02
CA ALA A 57 -7.25 -3.93 -1.74
C ALA A 57 -6.53 -5.19 -1.23
N ASP A 58 -7.13 -6.37 -1.39
CA ASP A 58 -6.56 -7.64 -0.94
C ASP A 58 -5.29 -7.98 -1.70
N LEU A 59 -5.31 -7.83 -3.03
CA LEU A 59 -4.14 -8.09 -3.86
C LEU A 59 -3.04 -7.04 -3.59
N ALA A 60 -3.41 -5.78 -3.38
CA ALA A 60 -2.45 -4.75 -2.97
C ALA A 60 -1.79 -5.06 -1.63
N ALA A 61 -2.55 -5.54 -0.65
CA ALA A 61 -2.01 -5.95 0.65
C ALA A 61 -1.01 -7.10 0.51
N ARG A 62 -1.29 -8.11 -0.32
CA ARG A 62 -0.36 -9.21 -0.61
C ARG A 62 0.91 -8.72 -1.29
N ARG A 63 0.79 -7.84 -2.29
CA ARG A 63 1.95 -7.25 -2.99
C ARG A 63 2.80 -6.39 -2.06
N LEU A 64 2.17 -5.63 -1.17
CA LEU A 64 2.89 -4.84 -0.18
C LEU A 64 3.66 -5.73 0.80
N ALA A 65 3.06 -6.84 1.26
CA ALA A 65 3.76 -7.79 2.12
C ALA A 65 5.00 -8.39 1.42
N ALA A 66 4.86 -8.86 0.19
CA ALA A 66 5.98 -9.38 -0.59
C ALA A 66 7.07 -8.33 -0.86
N PHE A 67 6.69 -7.08 -1.12
CA PHE A 67 7.63 -5.96 -1.27
C PHE A 67 8.44 -5.73 0.02
N LEU A 68 7.80 -5.76 1.17
CA LEU A 68 8.47 -5.56 2.46
C LEU A 68 9.42 -6.72 2.77
N GLU A 69 9.02 -7.96 2.49
CA GLU A 69 9.87 -9.16 2.67
C GLU A 69 11.13 -9.09 1.79
N ASP A 70 10.99 -8.74 0.52
CA ASP A 70 12.14 -8.55 -0.40
C ASP A 70 13.04 -7.39 0.05
N PHE A 71 12.43 -6.30 0.52
CA PHE A 71 13.16 -5.13 1.02
C PHE A 71 13.97 -5.46 2.28
N GLU A 72 13.39 -6.19 3.23
CA GLU A 72 14.07 -6.65 4.45
C GLU A 72 15.15 -7.70 4.13
N GLY A 73 14.87 -8.62 3.22
CA GLY A 73 15.83 -9.60 2.71
C GLY A 73 17.07 -8.94 2.12
N THR A 74 16.88 -7.92 1.28
CA THR A 74 17.97 -7.12 0.70
C THR A 74 18.81 -6.40 1.78
N ARG A 75 18.16 -5.83 2.80
CA ARG A 75 18.85 -5.17 3.92
C ARG A 75 19.65 -6.14 4.79
N SER A 76 19.16 -7.36 4.98
CA SER A 76 19.83 -8.39 5.79
C SER A 76 21.01 -9.05 5.09
N THR A 77 21.04 -9.03 3.75
CA THR A 77 22.07 -9.68 2.92
C THR A 77 23.30 -8.79 2.66
N GLY A 78 23.23 -7.49 2.99
CA GLY A 78 24.39 -6.60 2.98
C GLY A 78 25.29 -6.83 4.20
N ARG A 79 26.08 -7.91 4.17
CA ARG A 79 27.18 -8.17 5.12
C ARG A 79 28.52 -8.04 4.42
#